data_AF-A0AAW9F698-F1
#
_entry.id   AF-A0AAW9F698-F1
#
_cell.length_a   1.000
_cell.length_b   1.000
_cell.length_c   1.000
_cell.angle_alpha   90.00
_cell.angle_beta   90.00
_cell.angle_gamma   90.00
#
_symmetry.space_group_name_H-M   'P 1'
#
loop_
_entity.id
_entity.type
_entity.pdbx_description
1 polymer ?
#
loop_
_entity_poly.entity_id
_entity_poly.type
_entity_poly.pdbx_seq_one_letter_code
_entity_poly.pdbx_strand_id
1 'polypeptide(L)'
;MRLAPIVLFYSQHRVQKRENALQYLLNMVALSSRTTHGEARAVAACQLMALFIDKALLIDPSQDAGKDAVLKLTESELSALGVLPEEIDAIACGTYRHKTRHEISSSGYVVHSLEAALWSFWHSTTFAEGALLAANLGDDADTVAAIYGQLAGAYYGEEGIPASWRERLAWYDKISDMALTLHDANTCRLPQDCELAELVIRMQGVVEQSEDEQTLVLASACYELGIMQPTGLDWPQASVVMAPQSSLTPAEQEQAQSAVIATWSRLDCCCMLTALIRMDRFCDNLLYDAVRSGLVAMILQRFSQLLVV
;
A
#
# COMPACT_ATOMS: atom_id res chain seq x y z
N MET A 1 -2.68 6.34 -1.49
CA MET A 1 -3.56 6.12 -2.66
C MET A 1 -3.62 4.68 -3.23
N ARG A 2 -2.96 3.65 -2.67
CA ARG A 2 -2.93 2.28 -3.26
C ARG A 2 -3.44 1.18 -2.32
N LEU A 3 -4.37 1.52 -1.44
CA LEU A 3 -4.66 0.78 -0.22
C LEU A 3 -5.78 -0.26 -0.39
N ALA A 4 -6.79 0.04 -1.20
CA ALA A 4 -8.00 -0.77 -1.35
C ALA A 4 -7.78 -2.28 -1.59
N PRO A 5 -6.80 -2.74 -2.40
CA PRO A 5 -6.58 -4.17 -2.59
C PRO A 5 -6.32 -4.94 -1.29
N ILE A 6 -5.58 -4.34 -0.36
CA ILE A 6 -5.28 -4.96 0.95
C ILE A 6 -6.56 -5.07 1.77
N VAL A 7 -7.38 -4.02 1.77
CA VAL A 7 -8.63 -3.99 2.55
C VAL A 7 -9.64 -4.97 1.98
N LEU A 8 -9.83 -5.02 0.66
CA LEU A 8 -10.73 -5.97 0.00
C LEU A 8 -10.37 -7.42 0.32
N PHE A 9 -9.07 -7.74 0.33
CA PHE A 9 -8.61 -9.07 0.65
C PHE A 9 -8.84 -9.40 2.14
N TYR A 10 -8.50 -8.52 3.08
CA TYR A 10 -8.50 -8.85 4.50
C TYR A 10 -9.81 -8.53 5.26
N SER A 11 -10.71 -7.70 4.74
CA SER A 11 -12.00 -7.37 5.39
C SER A 11 -12.87 -8.62 5.63
N GLN A 12 -12.74 -9.62 4.77
CA GLN A 12 -13.44 -10.91 4.88
C GLN A 12 -13.07 -11.69 6.16
N HIS A 13 -11.90 -11.46 6.76
CA HIS A 13 -11.56 -12.08 8.06
C HIS A 13 -12.47 -11.58 9.19
N ARG A 14 -12.93 -10.32 9.13
CA ARG A 14 -13.91 -9.80 10.08
C ARG A 14 -15.30 -10.34 9.83
N VAL A 15 -15.71 -10.49 8.56
CA VAL A 15 -16.99 -11.14 8.19
C VAL A 15 -17.05 -12.55 8.76
N GLN A 16 -15.94 -13.28 8.68
CA GLN A 16 -15.79 -14.64 9.22
C GLN A 16 -15.61 -14.69 10.75
N LYS A 17 -15.66 -13.54 11.44
CA LYS A 17 -15.48 -13.39 12.89
C LYS A 17 -14.20 -14.07 13.41
N ARG A 18 -13.11 -14.01 12.63
CA ARG A 18 -11.81 -14.51 13.09
C ARG A 18 -11.31 -13.63 14.24
N GLU A 19 -10.70 -14.26 15.22
CA GLU A 19 -10.07 -13.56 16.33
C GLU A 19 -8.99 -12.62 15.79
N ASN A 20 -8.88 -11.41 16.37
CA ASN A 20 -7.89 -10.40 15.98
C ASN A 20 -7.91 -9.95 14.50
N ALA A 21 -9.00 -10.19 13.76
CA ALA A 21 -9.09 -9.85 12.34
C ALA A 21 -8.80 -8.36 12.04
N LEU A 22 -9.27 -7.45 12.90
CA LEU A 22 -8.97 -6.03 12.81
C LEU A 22 -7.47 -5.76 12.91
N GLN A 23 -6.83 -6.29 13.95
CA GLN A 23 -5.40 -6.10 14.15
C GLN A 23 -4.60 -6.65 12.97
N TYR A 24 -5.01 -7.80 12.43
CA TYR A 24 -4.38 -8.39 11.26
C TYR A 24 -4.47 -7.50 10.02
N LEU A 25 -5.66 -6.95 9.73
CA LEU A 25 -5.86 -5.98 8.65
C LEU A 25 -4.93 -4.77 8.82
N LEU A 26 -4.89 -4.16 10.01
CA LEU A 26 -4.07 -2.97 10.27
C LEU A 26 -2.56 -3.27 10.16
N ASN A 27 -2.13 -4.46 10.55
CA ASN A 27 -0.74 -4.90 10.40
C ASN A 27 -0.36 -5.05 8.92
N MET A 28 -1.20 -5.72 8.12
CA MET A 28 -0.95 -5.89 6.69
C MET A 28 -0.96 -4.56 5.92
N VAL A 29 -1.83 -3.64 6.32
CA VAL A 29 -1.85 -2.27 5.81
C VAL A 29 -0.58 -1.51 6.15
N ALA A 30 -0.11 -1.61 7.39
CA ALA A 30 1.14 -0.97 7.82
C ALA A 30 2.34 -1.52 7.04
N LEU A 31 2.44 -2.83 6.87
CA LEU A 31 3.47 -3.47 6.05
C LEU A 31 3.41 -2.99 4.60
N SER A 32 2.21 -2.92 4.02
CA SER A 32 2.01 -2.41 2.65
C SER A 32 2.47 -0.95 2.49
N SER A 33 2.21 -0.08 3.47
CA SER A 33 2.74 1.29 3.47
C SER A 33 4.27 1.28 3.52
N ARG A 34 4.84 0.57 4.50
CA ARG A 34 6.29 0.52 4.78
C ARG A 34 7.14 0.04 3.61
N THR A 35 6.56 -0.67 2.64
CA THR A 35 7.25 -1.02 1.38
C THR A 35 7.86 0.19 0.66
N THR A 36 7.27 1.38 0.78
CA THR A 36 7.85 2.62 0.22
C THR A 36 7.69 3.86 1.09
N HIS A 37 6.80 3.84 2.08
CA HIS A 37 6.51 4.97 2.98
C HIS A 37 6.46 4.45 4.42
N GLY A 38 7.60 4.51 5.10
CA GLY A 38 7.75 4.07 6.49
C GLY A 38 7.52 5.16 7.54
N GLU A 39 7.27 6.40 7.11
CA GLU A 39 7.03 7.52 8.03
C GLU A 39 5.72 7.31 8.81
N ALA A 40 5.73 7.68 10.10
CA ALA A 40 4.67 7.33 11.04
C ALA A 40 3.28 7.84 10.65
N ARG A 41 3.16 9.06 10.14
CA ARG A 41 1.90 9.64 9.64
C ARG A 41 1.44 8.93 8.38
N ALA A 42 2.36 8.53 7.48
CA ALA A 42 1.99 7.77 6.30
C ALA A 42 1.40 6.40 6.64
N VAL A 43 2.02 5.68 7.58
CA VAL A 43 1.55 4.38 8.08
C VAL A 43 0.19 4.54 8.78
N ALA A 44 0.09 5.49 9.72
CA ALA A 44 -1.14 5.74 10.49
C ALA A 44 -2.30 6.20 9.58
N ALA A 45 -2.04 7.06 8.59
CA ALA A 45 -3.03 7.46 7.60
C ALA A 45 -3.56 6.28 6.80
N CYS A 46 -2.69 5.34 6.39
CA CYS A 46 -3.12 4.13 5.70
C CYS A 46 -3.99 3.25 6.61
N GLN A 47 -3.60 3.05 7.88
CA GLN A 47 -4.37 2.26 8.84
C GLN A 47 -5.75 2.86 9.11
N LEU A 48 -5.83 4.18 9.32
CA LEU A 48 -7.08 4.91 9.52
C LEU A 48 -8.00 4.80 8.29
N MET A 49 -7.44 5.06 7.10
CA MET A 49 -8.20 4.95 5.85
C MET A 49 -8.68 3.52 5.58
N ALA A 50 -7.86 2.51 5.89
CA ALA A 50 -8.23 1.11 5.74
C ALA A 50 -9.42 0.74 6.61
N LEU A 51 -9.44 1.23 7.84
CA LEU A 51 -10.56 1.02 8.75
C LEU A 51 -11.86 1.66 8.22
N PHE A 52 -11.80 2.87 7.65
CA PHE A 52 -12.99 3.48 7.04
C PHE A 52 -13.48 2.69 5.81
N ILE A 53 -12.57 2.22 4.96
CA ILE A 53 -12.95 1.36 3.82
C ILE A 53 -13.56 0.04 4.32
N ASP A 54 -12.95 -0.61 5.31
CA ASP A 54 -13.44 -1.85 5.93
C ASP A 54 -14.84 -1.66 6.52
N LYS A 55 -15.08 -0.58 7.27
CA LYS A 55 -16.40 -0.24 7.81
C LYS A 55 -17.41 -0.01 6.68
N ALA A 56 -17.05 0.72 5.62
CA ALA A 56 -17.93 0.97 4.49
C ALA A 56 -18.34 -0.33 3.78
N LEU A 57 -17.42 -1.28 3.61
CA LEU A 57 -17.70 -2.60 3.01
C LEU A 57 -18.62 -3.47 3.89
N LEU A 58 -18.65 -3.23 5.20
CA LEU A 58 -19.43 -4.02 6.17
C LEU A 58 -20.80 -3.40 6.49
N ILE A 59 -21.09 -2.21 5.97
CA ILE A 59 -22.43 -1.60 6.13
C ILE A 59 -23.43 -2.42 5.33
N ASP A 60 -24.54 -2.73 5.98
CA ASP A 60 -25.70 -3.32 5.32
C ASP A 60 -26.32 -2.27 4.37
N PRO A 61 -26.29 -2.49 3.04
CA PRO A 61 -26.83 -1.54 2.08
C PRO A 61 -28.35 -1.35 2.20
N SER A 62 -29.05 -2.24 2.91
CA SER A 62 -30.48 -2.11 3.20
C SER A 62 -30.80 -1.13 4.34
N GLN A 63 -29.77 -0.69 5.08
CA GLN A 63 -29.91 0.31 6.14
C GLN A 63 -29.25 1.63 5.75
N ASP A 64 -30.00 2.73 5.88
CA ASP A 64 -29.41 4.06 5.80
C ASP A 64 -28.63 4.35 7.10
N ALA A 65 -27.43 3.80 7.19
CA ALA A 65 -26.54 3.98 8.32
C ALA A 65 -25.85 5.36 8.31
N GLY A 66 -25.96 6.11 7.20
CA GLY A 66 -25.26 7.38 6.99
C GLY A 66 -23.73 7.25 7.01
N LYS A 67 -23.04 8.39 6.85
CA LYS A 67 -21.56 8.41 6.87
C LYS A 67 -20.97 8.30 8.27
N ASP A 68 -21.74 8.60 9.30
CA ASP A 68 -21.28 8.45 10.69
C ASP A 68 -21.01 6.99 11.05
N ALA A 69 -21.76 6.05 10.50
CA ALA A 69 -21.49 4.62 10.70
C ALA A 69 -20.11 4.20 10.15
N VAL A 70 -19.62 4.89 9.12
CA VAL A 70 -18.28 4.66 8.55
C VAL A 70 -17.21 5.43 9.31
N LEU A 71 -17.45 6.73 9.55
CA LEU A 71 -16.39 7.67 9.95
C LEU A 71 -16.27 7.84 11.46
N LYS A 72 -17.21 7.34 12.26
CA LYS A 72 -17.12 7.36 13.71
C LYS A 72 -16.40 6.10 14.20
N LEU A 73 -15.32 6.32 14.93
CA LEU A 73 -14.52 5.25 15.53
C LEU A 73 -15.07 4.84 16.89
N THR A 74 -15.06 3.55 17.16
CA THR A 74 -15.33 2.97 18.49
C THR A 74 -14.07 2.97 19.35
N GLU A 75 -14.22 2.83 20.67
CA GLU A 75 -13.08 2.71 21.59
C GLU A 75 -12.16 1.52 21.23
N SER A 76 -12.74 0.40 20.83
CA SER A 76 -11.98 -0.78 20.40
C SER A 76 -11.18 -0.51 19.11
N GLU A 77 -11.74 0.25 18.18
CA GLU A 77 -11.06 0.61 16.93
C GLU A 77 -9.92 1.59 17.17
N LEU A 78 -10.13 2.60 18.03
CA LEU A 78 -9.07 3.51 18.47
C LEU A 78 -7.95 2.75 19.19
N SER A 79 -8.31 1.81 20.07
CA SER A 79 -7.32 0.96 20.75
C SER A 79 -6.50 0.10 19.78
N ALA A 80 -7.11 -0.38 18.69
CA ALA A 80 -6.42 -1.20 17.68
C ALA A 80 -5.49 -0.37 16.77
N LEU A 81 -5.83 0.90 16.51
CA LEU A 81 -4.96 1.85 15.81
C LEU A 81 -3.73 2.24 16.66
N GLY A 82 -3.84 2.16 17.99
CA GLY A 82 -2.78 2.53 18.91
C GLY A 82 -2.59 4.05 18.98
N VAL A 83 -1.36 4.49 19.25
CA VAL A 83 -1.04 5.91 19.36
C VAL A 83 -0.87 6.51 17.97
N LEU A 84 -1.76 7.46 17.63
CA LEU A 84 -1.71 8.18 16.37
C LEU A 84 -0.85 9.45 16.49
N PRO A 85 -0.12 9.85 15.43
CA PRO A 85 0.43 11.19 15.32
C PRO A 85 -0.66 12.26 15.44
N GLU A 86 -0.34 13.40 16.04
CA GLU A 86 -1.31 14.48 16.36
C GLU A 86 -2.19 14.87 15.16
N GLU A 87 -1.61 15.04 13.98
CA GLU A 87 -2.37 15.46 12.81
C GLU A 87 -3.32 14.37 12.30
N ILE A 88 -2.94 13.09 12.46
CA ILE A 88 -3.80 11.95 12.08
C ILE A 88 -4.88 11.73 13.14
N ASP A 89 -4.57 11.93 14.42
CA ASP A 89 -5.54 11.87 15.52
C ASP A 89 -6.62 12.95 15.37
N ALA A 90 -6.23 14.17 14.98
CA ALA A 90 -7.17 15.25 14.66
C ALA A 90 -8.13 14.83 13.52
N ILE A 91 -7.61 14.21 12.46
CA ILE A 91 -8.42 13.68 11.37
C ILE A 91 -9.34 12.55 11.87
N ALA A 92 -8.83 11.62 12.69
CA ALA A 92 -9.62 10.54 13.29
C ALA A 92 -10.78 11.07 14.15
N CYS A 93 -10.59 12.20 14.82
CA CYS A 93 -11.62 12.93 15.57
C CYS A 93 -12.62 13.69 14.68
N GLY A 94 -12.40 13.73 13.36
CA GLY A 94 -13.35 14.30 12.41
C GLY A 94 -13.27 15.82 12.23
N THR A 95 -12.11 16.45 12.48
CA THR A 95 -11.93 17.91 12.29
C THR A 95 -12.34 18.40 10.90
N TYR A 96 -12.11 17.60 9.86
CA TYR A 96 -12.51 17.90 8.48
C TYR A 96 -14.01 18.15 8.31
N ARG A 97 -14.87 17.61 9.19
CA ARG A 97 -16.34 17.71 9.04
C ARG A 97 -16.87 19.14 9.14
N HIS A 98 -16.09 20.04 9.74
CA HIS A 98 -16.48 21.44 9.99
C HIS A 98 -15.67 22.45 9.18
N LYS A 99 -14.69 21.98 8.40
CA LYS A 99 -13.83 22.86 7.60
C LYS A 99 -14.55 23.34 6.34
N THR A 100 -14.29 24.58 5.97
CA THR A 100 -14.65 25.14 4.67
C THR A 100 -13.62 24.77 3.61
N ARG A 101 -13.97 24.96 2.33
CA ARG A 101 -13.07 24.69 1.20
C ARG A 101 -11.72 25.39 1.31
N HIS A 102 -11.65 26.60 1.87
CA HIS A 102 -10.41 27.38 1.97
C HIS A 102 -9.46 26.87 3.05
N GLU A 103 -9.95 26.04 3.97
CA GLU A 103 -9.17 25.43 5.06
C GLU A 103 -8.63 24.04 4.70
N ILE A 104 -8.95 23.56 3.49
CA ILE A 104 -8.50 22.27 2.96
C ILE A 104 -7.33 22.47 2.00
N SER A 105 -6.22 21.83 2.34
CA SER A 105 -5.03 21.68 1.48
C SER A 105 -5.08 20.34 0.75
N SER A 106 -4.65 20.30 -0.50
CA SER A 106 -4.61 19.10 -1.35
C SER A 106 -3.22 18.82 -1.92
N SER A 107 -2.17 19.08 -1.14
CA SER A 107 -0.79 18.79 -1.57
C SER A 107 -0.40 17.32 -1.37
N GLY A 108 0.76 16.94 -1.89
CA GLY A 108 1.32 15.59 -1.72
C GLY A 108 1.75 15.21 -0.29
N TYR A 109 1.45 16.05 0.70
CA TYR A 109 1.58 15.69 2.10
C TYR A 109 0.41 14.79 2.53
N VAL A 110 0.71 13.63 3.10
CA VAL A 110 -0.30 12.59 3.41
C VAL A 110 -1.45 13.08 4.30
N VAL A 111 -1.17 13.97 5.26
CA VAL A 111 -2.19 14.56 6.14
C VAL A 111 -3.17 15.41 5.33
N HIS A 112 -2.66 16.28 4.45
CA HIS A 112 -3.48 17.11 3.57
C HIS A 112 -4.33 16.24 2.65
N SER A 113 -3.71 15.28 1.97
CA SER A 113 -4.39 14.39 1.03
C SER A 113 -5.49 13.54 1.69
N LEU A 114 -5.23 13.00 2.88
CA LEU A 114 -6.23 12.23 3.63
C LEU A 114 -7.38 13.12 4.10
N GLU A 115 -7.07 14.28 4.69
CA GLU A 115 -8.08 15.22 5.17
C GLU A 115 -8.97 15.72 4.03
N ALA A 116 -8.38 16.07 2.89
CA ALA A 116 -9.08 16.52 1.70
C ALA A 116 -10.03 15.45 1.12
N ALA A 117 -9.60 14.18 1.10
CA ALA A 117 -10.42 13.09 0.63
C ALA A 117 -11.62 12.83 1.56
N LEU A 118 -11.40 12.83 2.89
CA LEU A 118 -12.45 12.66 3.88
C LEU A 118 -13.40 13.86 3.93
N TRP A 119 -12.88 15.08 3.76
CA TRP A 119 -13.68 16.28 3.60
C TRP A 119 -14.61 16.19 2.39
N SER A 120 -14.07 15.77 1.24
CA SER A 120 -14.82 15.61 -0.01
C SER A 120 -15.88 14.51 0.12
N PHE A 121 -15.54 13.42 0.81
CA PHE A 121 -16.50 12.37 1.14
C PHE A 121 -17.59 12.87 2.07
N TRP A 122 -17.28 13.61 3.13
CA TRP A 122 -18.28 14.12 4.07
C TRP A 122 -19.27 15.11 3.41
N HIS A 123 -18.77 16.03 2.60
CA HIS A 123 -19.53 17.15 2.03
C HIS A 123 -20.22 16.88 0.69
N SER A 124 -20.18 15.64 0.18
CA SER A 124 -20.92 15.24 -1.03
C SER A 124 -22.11 14.34 -0.68
N THR A 125 -23.01 14.07 -1.61
CA THR A 125 -24.12 13.11 -1.40
C THR A 125 -24.04 11.92 -2.34
N THR A 126 -23.27 12.04 -3.42
CA THR A 126 -23.06 10.99 -4.42
C THR A 126 -21.57 10.78 -4.68
N PHE A 127 -21.22 9.62 -5.24
CA PHE A 127 -19.86 9.35 -5.71
C PHE A 127 -19.38 10.44 -6.68
N ALA A 128 -20.22 10.83 -7.64
CA ALA A 128 -19.85 11.78 -8.67
C ALA A 128 -19.57 13.18 -8.09
N GLU A 129 -20.44 13.65 -7.18
CA GLU A 129 -20.27 14.94 -6.54
C GLU A 129 -18.97 15.00 -5.74
N GLY A 130 -18.68 13.99 -4.93
CA GLY A 130 -17.46 14.00 -4.11
C GLY A 130 -16.19 13.76 -4.92
N ALA A 131 -16.25 12.97 -6.01
CA ALA A 131 -15.12 12.81 -6.92
C ALA A 131 -14.77 14.13 -7.60
N LEU A 132 -15.78 14.87 -8.07
CA LEU A 132 -15.57 16.21 -8.63
C LEU A 132 -15.08 17.19 -7.57
N LEU A 133 -15.60 17.11 -6.35
CA LEU A 133 -15.16 17.96 -5.25
C LEU A 133 -13.67 17.74 -4.95
N ALA A 134 -13.25 16.47 -4.82
CA ALA A 134 -11.86 16.07 -4.59
C ALA A 134 -10.94 16.50 -5.73
N ALA A 135 -11.31 16.23 -6.99
CA ALA A 135 -10.49 16.58 -8.15
C ALA A 135 -10.34 18.09 -8.34
N ASN A 136 -11.40 18.87 -8.07
CA ASN A 136 -11.37 20.34 -8.18
C ASN A 136 -10.71 21.04 -6.97
N LEU A 137 -10.16 20.30 -6.00
CA LEU A 137 -9.28 20.89 -4.99
C LEU A 137 -7.96 21.40 -5.63
N GLY A 138 -7.54 20.78 -6.73
CA GLY A 138 -6.29 21.11 -7.43
C GLY A 138 -5.05 20.59 -6.69
N ASP A 139 -3.88 21.07 -7.10
CA ASP A 139 -2.57 20.61 -6.61
C ASP A 139 -2.38 19.10 -6.86
N ASP A 140 -2.31 18.26 -5.84
CA ASP A 140 -2.20 16.79 -5.96
C ASP A 140 -3.59 16.14 -6.14
N ALA A 141 -4.30 16.59 -7.18
CA ALA A 141 -5.70 16.27 -7.42
C ALA A 141 -5.93 14.77 -7.72
N ASP A 142 -4.99 14.11 -8.39
CA ASP A 142 -5.07 12.68 -8.70
C ASP A 142 -4.95 11.84 -7.43
N THR A 143 -4.04 12.18 -6.52
CA THR A 143 -3.90 11.49 -5.23
C THR A 143 -5.16 11.65 -4.38
N VAL A 144 -5.69 12.87 -4.25
CA VAL A 144 -6.89 13.11 -3.42
C VAL A 144 -8.10 12.41 -4.02
N ALA A 145 -8.33 12.51 -5.33
CA ALA A 145 -9.43 11.82 -5.98
C ALA A 145 -9.30 10.29 -5.88
N ALA A 146 -8.08 9.74 -5.95
CA ALA A 146 -7.84 8.31 -5.77
C ALA A 146 -8.06 7.85 -4.32
N ILE A 147 -7.71 8.66 -3.31
CA ILE A 147 -8.02 8.34 -1.90
C ILE A 147 -9.53 8.40 -1.68
N TYR A 148 -10.20 9.47 -2.14
CA TYR A 148 -11.65 9.60 -2.10
C TYR A 148 -12.34 8.40 -2.75
N GLY A 149 -11.93 8.03 -3.96
CA GLY A 149 -12.58 6.97 -4.75
C GLY A 149 -12.54 5.61 -4.09
N GLN A 150 -11.51 5.30 -3.28
CA GLN A 150 -11.44 4.04 -2.54
C GLN A 150 -12.52 3.95 -1.45
N LEU A 151 -12.71 5.01 -0.66
CA LEU A 151 -13.73 5.04 0.39
C LEU A 151 -15.13 5.20 -0.20
N ALA A 152 -15.30 6.15 -1.12
CA ALA A 152 -16.57 6.43 -1.75
C ALA A 152 -17.05 5.24 -2.59
N GLY A 153 -16.16 4.53 -3.28
CA GLY A 153 -16.50 3.33 -4.03
C GLY A 153 -16.94 2.19 -3.12
N ALA A 154 -16.31 2.03 -1.96
CA ALA A 154 -16.75 1.06 -0.94
C ALA A 154 -18.13 1.42 -0.35
N TYR A 155 -18.41 2.71 -0.17
CA TYR A 155 -19.66 3.19 0.44
C TYR A 155 -20.85 3.25 -0.54
N TYR A 156 -20.66 3.82 -1.72
CA TYR A 156 -21.72 3.98 -2.73
C TYR A 156 -21.88 2.76 -3.64
N GLY A 157 -20.94 1.82 -3.59
CA GLY A 157 -20.88 0.67 -4.49
C GLY A 157 -20.53 1.06 -5.93
N GLU A 158 -20.29 0.04 -6.76
CA GLU A 158 -19.97 0.22 -8.17
C GLU A 158 -21.13 0.88 -8.94
N GLU A 159 -22.37 0.53 -8.61
CA GLU A 159 -23.58 1.12 -9.22
C GLU A 159 -23.72 2.62 -8.92
N GLY A 160 -23.14 3.09 -7.80
CA GLY A 160 -23.07 4.50 -7.46
C GLY A 160 -22.10 5.30 -8.34
N ILE A 161 -21.20 4.63 -9.08
CA ILE A 161 -20.26 5.26 -10.01
C ILE A 161 -20.95 5.46 -11.37
N PRO A 162 -20.96 6.69 -11.94
CA PRO A 162 -21.59 6.95 -13.22
C PRO A 162 -21.15 5.98 -14.31
N ALA A 163 -22.11 5.33 -14.98
CA ALA A 163 -21.83 4.35 -16.04
C ALA A 163 -20.94 4.92 -17.14
N SER A 164 -21.19 6.17 -17.55
CA SER A 164 -20.40 6.89 -18.54
C SER A 164 -18.94 7.14 -18.13
N TRP A 165 -18.61 7.08 -16.82
CA TRP A 165 -17.24 7.14 -16.33
C TRP A 165 -16.60 5.76 -16.34
N ARG A 166 -17.32 4.72 -15.91
CA ARG A 166 -16.85 3.32 -15.95
C ARG A 166 -16.52 2.88 -17.36
N GLU A 167 -17.38 3.19 -18.33
CA GLU A 167 -17.19 2.90 -19.76
C GLU A 167 -15.94 3.56 -20.38
N ARG A 168 -15.42 4.63 -19.76
CA ARG A 168 -14.21 5.34 -20.23
C ARG A 168 -12.96 4.98 -19.44
N LEU A 169 -13.10 4.24 -18.34
CA LEU A 169 -11.97 3.87 -17.50
C LEU A 169 -11.09 2.86 -18.23
N ALA A 170 -9.83 3.22 -18.43
CA ALA A 170 -8.86 2.28 -18.99
C ALA A 170 -8.74 1.04 -18.10
N TRP A 171 -8.79 -0.14 -18.73
CA TRP A 171 -8.70 -1.44 -18.07
C TRP A 171 -9.82 -1.72 -17.05
N TYR A 172 -10.99 -1.12 -17.22
CA TYR A 172 -12.15 -1.36 -16.35
C TYR A 172 -12.38 -2.85 -16.05
N ASP A 173 -12.50 -3.68 -17.10
CA ASP A 173 -12.75 -5.12 -16.94
C ASP A 173 -11.67 -5.79 -16.07
N LYS A 174 -10.39 -5.50 -16.34
CA LYS A 174 -9.27 -6.07 -15.57
C LYS A 174 -9.27 -5.61 -14.11
N ILE A 175 -9.61 -4.35 -13.84
CA ILE A 175 -9.69 -3.81 -12.48
C ILE A 175 -10.86 -4.46 -11.74
N SER A 176 -12.01 -4.61 -12.40
CA SER A 176 -13.21 -5.25 -11.84
C SER A 176 -12.96 -6.73 -11.53
N ASP A 177 -12.41 -7.48 -12.48
CA ASP A 177 -12.04 -8.89 -12.29
C ASP A 177 -11.07 -9.08 -11.11
N MET A 178 -10.09 -8.18 -10.97
CA MET A 178 -9.13 -8.23 -9.86
C MET A 178 -9.79 -7.90 -8.52
N ALA A 179 -10.73 -6.95 -8.48
CA ALA A 179 -11.47 -6.63 -7.26
C ALA A 179 -12.34 -7.81 -6.80
N LEU A 180 -13.05 -8.45 -7.74
CA LEU A 180 -13.83 -9.66 -7.47
C LEU A 180 -12.93 -10.82 -7.03
N THR A 181 -11.80 -11.04 -7.70
CA THR A 181 -10.83 -12.07 -7.31
C THR A 181 -10.32 -11.86 -5.89
N LEU A 182 -9.99 -10.63 -5.50
CA LEU A 182 -9.52 -10.34 -4.14
C LEU A 182 -10.62 -10.55 -3.09
N HIS A 183 -11.86 -10.20 -3.43
CA HIS A 183 -13.02 -10.43 -2.57
C HIS A 183 -13.28 -11.93 -2.38
N ASP A 184 -13.23 -12.71 -3.46
CA ASP A 184 -13.52 -14.14 -3.48
C ASP A 184 -12.37 -15.00 -2.96
N ALA A 185 -11.12 -14.58 -3.15
CA ALA A 185 -9.93 -15.34 -2.71
C ALA A 185 -9.91 -15.57 -1.20
N ASN A 186 -10.66 -14.78 -0.43
CA ASN A 186 -10.81 -14.97 1.01
C ASN A 186 -12.16 -15.60 1.43
N THR A 187 -13.12 -15.79 0.50
CA THR A 187 -14.33 -16.60 0.74
C THR A 187 -14.12 -18.06 0.33
N CYS A 188 -13.27 -18.31 -0.66
CA CYS A 188 -12.81 -19.65 -0.97
C CYS A 188 -11.92 -20.16 0.17
N ARG A 189 -12.27 -21.32 0.75
CA ARG A 189 -11.22 -22.28 1.09
C ARG A 189 -10.49 -22.49 -0.22
N LEU A 190 -9.37 -21.82 -0.42
CA LEU A 190 -8.54 -22.01 -1.60
C LEU A 190 -8.43 -23.54 -1.81
N PRO A 191 -8.71 -24.06 -3.02
CA PRO A 191 -8.50 -25.48 -3.30
C PRO A 191 -7.11 -25.85 -2.77
N GLN A 192 -6.96 -26.97 -2.07
CA GLN A 192 -5.67 -27.40 -1.50
C GLN A 192 -4.57 -27.48 -2.58
N ASP A 193 -5.00 -27.50 -3.83
CA ASP A 193 -4.31 -27.71 -5.08
C ASP A 193 -4.11 -26.40 -5.89
N CYS A 194 -4.43 -25.23 -5.34
CA CYS A 194 -4.11 -23.92 -5.94
C CYS A 194 -2.77 -23.38 -5.42
N GLU A 195 -1.82 -23.07 -6.31
CA GLU A 195 -0.49 -22.54 -5.94
C GLU A 195 -0.56 -21.24 -5.10
N LEU A 196 -1.58 -20.40 -5.31
CA LEU A 196 -1.84 -19.20 -4.51
C LEU A 196 -2.29 -19.53 -3.08
N ALA A 197 -2.94 -20.68 -2.86
CA ALA A 197 -3.36 -21.16 -1.55
C ALA A 197 -2.17 -21.41 -0.62
N GLU A 198 -1.22 -22.19 -1.10
CA GLU A 198 -0.02 -22.50 -0.35
C GLU A 198 0.86 -21.26 -0.18
N LEU A 199 0.88 -20.34 -1.15
CA LEU A 199 1.64 -19.10 -1.04
C LEU A 199 1.07 -18.19 0.06
N VAL A 200 -0.26 -17.99 0.07
CA VAL A 200 -0.94 -17.17 1.08
C VAL A 200 -0.81 -17.80 2.47
N ILE A 201 -1.03 -19.11 2.62
CA ILE A 201 -0.87 -19.82 3.90
C ILE A 201 0.58 -19.75 4.39
N ARG A 202 1.58 -19.94 3.51
CA ARG A 202 2.99 -19.80 3.86
C ARG A 202 3.37 -18.36 4.22
N MET A 203 2.82 -17.37 3.53
CA MET A 203 3.07 -15.95 3.84
C MET A 203 2.45 -15.53 5.17
N GLN A 204 1.23 -16.00 5.48
CA GLN A 204 0.56 -15.72 6.75
C GLN A 204 1.34 -16.27 7.95
N GLY A 205 1.89 -17.50 7.84
CA GLY A 205 2.70 -18.10 8.92
C GLY A 205 4.08 -17.47 9.13
N VAL A 206 4.65 -16.81 8.11
CA VAL A 206 5.96 -16.14 8.20
C VAL A 206 5.85 -14.73 8.78
N VAL A 207 4.77 -14.01 8.50
CA VAL A 207 4.55 -12.64 9.00
C VAL A 207 4.30 -12.61 10.51
N GLU A 208 3.72 -13.67 11.08
CA GLU A 208 3.44 -13.78 12.51
C GLU A 208 4.70 -14.01 13.39
N GLN A 209 5.89 -14.19 12.80
CA GLN A 209 7.12 -14.55 13.52
C GLN A 209 8.25 -13.50 13.47
N SER A 210 8.02 -12.32 12.90
CA SER A 210 9.08 -11.35 12.57
C SER A 210 8.95 -10.04 13.38
N GLU A 211 9.63 -9.95 14.52
CA GLU A 211 9.66 -8.76 15.40
C GLU A 211 10.78 -7.73 15.11
N ASP A 212 11.61 -7.88 14.08
CA ASP A 212 12.89 -7.13 14.05
C ASP A 212 12.91 -5.87 13.16
N GLU A 213 13.44 -4.77 13.71
CA GLU A 213 13.64 -3.44 13.13
C GLU A 213 14.74 -3.38 12.02
N GLN A 214 15.23 -4.53 11.55
CA GLN A 214 16.40 -4.66 10.68
C GLN A 214 16.21 -4.11 9.25
N THR A 215 15.00 -3.72 8.85
CA THR A 215 14.72 -3.24 7.48
C THR A 215 15.50 -1.97 7.10
N LEU A 216 15.90 -1.13 8.07
CA LEU A 216 16.77 0.02 7.81
C LEU A 216 18.23 -0.35 7.52
N VAL A 217 18.69 -1.51 8.02
CA VAL A 217 20.06 -2.01 7.84
C VAL A 217 20.29 -2.49 6.40
N LEU A 218 19.25 -2.99 5.72
CA LEU A 218 19.37 -3.53 4.37
C LEU A 218 19.73 -2.47 3.32
N ALA A 219 19.13 -1.27 3.42
CA ALA A 219 19.46 -0.15 2.54
C ALA A 219 20.91 0.34 2.76
N SER A 220 21.36 0.36 4.02
CA SER A 220 22.74 0.72 4.38
C SER A 220 23.76 -0.34 3.94
N ALA A 221 23.44 -1.63 4.08
CA ALA A 221 24.30 -2.73 3.66
C ALA A 221 24.44 -2.79 2.12
N CYS A 222 23.37 -2.50 1.37
CA CYS A 222 23.42 -2.41 -0.08
C CYS A 222 24.24 -1.21 -0.58
N TYR A 223 24.26 -0.11 0.19
CA TYR A 223 25.07 1.09 -0.05
C TYR A 223 26.57 0.86 0.23
N GLU A 224 26.89 0.20 1.35
CA GLU A 224 28.27 -0.09 1.77
C GLU A 224 28.94 -1.18 0.92
N LEU A 225 28.16 -2.14 0.41
CA LEU A 225 28.68 -3.31 -0.33
C LEU A 225 28.57 -3.17 -1.86
N GLY A 226 28.23 -1.97 -2.35
CA GLY A 226 28.23 -1.67 -3.78
C GLY A 226 27.15 -2.40 -4.59
N ILE A 227 26.10 -2.88 -3.94
CA ILE A 227 24.93 -3.50 -4.61
C ILE A 227 24.11 -2.42 -5.30
N MET A 228 24.03 -1.22 -4.71
CA MET A 228 23.55 0.02 -5.32
C MET A 228 24.39 1.21 -4.83
N GLN A 229 25.08 1.91 -5.74
CA GLN A 229 25.87 3.10 -5.42
C GLN A 229 25.24 4.36 -6.02
N PRO A 230 24.75 5.31 -5.20
CA PRO A 230 24.35 6.62 -5.68
C PRO A 230 25.60 7.49 -5.77
N THR A 231 25.97 7.95 -6.97
CA THR A 231 27.10 8.88 -7.14
C THR A 231 26.70 10.35 -7.01
N GLY A 232 25.44 10.66 -6.74
CA GLY A 232 24.99 12.00 -6.37
C GLY A 232 23.47 12.14 -6.27
N LEU A 233 23.02 12.88 -5.26
CA LEU A 233 21.65 13.40 -5.12
C LEU A 233 21.71 14.88 -5.49
N ASP A 234 21.20 15.26 -6.68
CA ASP A 234 21.02 16.67 -7.02
C ASP A 234 19.52 17.02 -6.91
N TRP A 235 19.18 17.69 -5.81
CA TRP A 235 17.80 17.90 -5.36
C TRP A 235 16.91 18.83 -6.23
N PRO A 236 17.38 19.55 -7.28
CA PRO A 236 16.44 20.32 -8.13
C PRO A 236 15.97 19.61 -9.41
N GLN A 237 16.58 18.50 -9.85
CA GLN A 237 16.19 17.84 -11.11
C GLN A 237 16.11 16.32 -10.92
N ALA A 238 14.88 15.83 -10.69
CA ALA A 238 14.56 14.44 -10.40
C ALA A 238 14.87 13.48 -11.57
N SER A 239 16.14 13.13 -11.73
CA SER A 239 16.62 12.08 -12.63
C SER A 239 17.75 11.34 -11.96
N VAL A 240 17.59 10.02 -11.79
CA VAL A 240 18.62 9.14 -11.24
C VAL A 240 19.52 8.70 -12.39
N VAL A 241 20.82 8.98 -12.30
CA VAL A 241 21.83 8.47 -13.24
C VAL A 241 22.69 7.44 -12.52
N MET A 242 22.71 6.21 -13.05
CA MET A 242 23.47 5.09 -12.50
C MET A 242 24.85 4.98 -13.17
N ALA A 243 25.93 4.88 -12.39
CA ALA A 243 27.28 4.61 -12.91
C ALA A 243 28.05 3.59 -12.02
N PRO A 244 28.94 2.75 -12.59
CA PRO A 244 29.63 1.69 -11.83
C PRO A 244 30.78 2.19 -10.93
N GLN A 245 31.01 1.49 -9.81
CA GLN A 245 32.21 1.66 -8.96
C GLN A 245 33.48 1.24 -9.70
N SER A 246 34.50 2.10 -9.65
CA SER A 246 35.74 1.96 -10.42
C SER A 246 36.86 1.13 -9.74
N SER A 247 36.63 0.50 -8.59
CA SER A 247 37.69 -0.13 -7.78
C SER A 247 37.64 -1.65 -7.61
N LEU A 248 36.50 -2.31 -7.86
CA LEU A 248 36.37 -3.76 -7.78
C LEU A 248 36.31 -4.37 -9.19
N THR A 249 36.93 -5.54 -9.36
CA THR A 249 36.75 -6.32 -10.59
C THR A 249 35.32 -6.89 -10.65
N PRO A 250 34.79 -7.19 -11.85
CA PRO A 250 33.44 -7.79 -11.98
C PRO A 250 33.25 -9.07 -11.17
N ALA A 251 34.29 -9.90 -11.05
CA ALA A 251 34.24 -11.13 -10.26
C ALA A 251 34.15 -10.88 -8.75
N GLU A 252 34.86 -9.87 -8.25
CA GLU A 252 34.80 -9.47 -6.83
C GLU A 252 33.43 -8.86 -6.50
N GLN A 253 32.82 -8.12 -7.42
CA GLN A 253 31.46 -7.59 -7.28
C GLN A 253 30.43 -8.71 -7.22
N GLU A 254 30.48 -9.68 -8.14
CA GLU A 254 29.56 -10.82 -8.15
C GLU A 254 29.68 -11.67 -6.88
N GLN A 255 30.91 -11.93 -6.41
CA GLN A 255 31.14 -12.71 -5.20
C GLN A 255 30.63 -11.99 -3.94
N ALA A 256 30.83 -10.67 -3.84
CA ALA A 256 30.30 -9.87 -2.74
C ALA A 256 28.76 -9.83 -2.75
N GLN A 257 28.14 -9.64 -3.93
CA GLN A 257 26.69 -9.66 -4.09
C GLN A 257 26.09 -11.00 -3.66
N SER A 258 26.67 -12.11 -4.11
CA SER A 258 26.22 -13.46 -3.77
C SER A 258 26.31 -13.74 -2.26
N ALA A 259 27.40 -13.31 -1.61
CA ALA A 259 27.58 -13.49 -0.17
C ALA A 259 26.55 -12.72 0.66
N VAL A 260 26.16 -11.52 0.23
CA VAL A 260 25.13 -10.71 0.89
C VAL A 260 23.74 -11.31 0.66
N ILE A 261 23.42 -11.67 -0.57
CA ILE A 261 22.11 -12.26 -0.90
C ILE A 261 21.92 -13.59 -0.15
N ALA A 262 22.99 -14.35 0.10
CA ALA A 262 22.92 -15.57 0.88
C ALA A 262 22.45 -15.37 2.33
N THR A 263 22.55 -14.17 2.91
CA THR A 263 22.05 -13.88 4.27
C THR A 263 20.58 -13.45 4.29
N TRP A 264 20.00 -13.12 3.14
CA TRP A 264 18.66 -12.56 3.05
C TRP A 264 17.59 -13.55 3.49
N SER A 265 16.57 -13.03 4.16
CA SER A 265 15.31 -13.71 4.45
C SER A 265 14.38 -13.73 3.22
N ARG A 266 13.25 -14.44 3.32
CA ARG A 266 12.20 -14.43 2.26
C ARG A 266 11.69 -13.01 2.04
N LEU A 267 11.51 -12.24 3.13
CA LEU A 267 11.04 -10.87 3.08
C LEU A 267 12.06 -9.96 2.37
N ASP A 268 13.35 -10.10 2.66
CA ASP A 268 14.40 -9.27 2.05
C ASP A 268 14.49 -9.47 0.54
N CYS A 269 14.37 -10.72 0.08
CA CYS A 269 14.32 -11.04 -1.34
C CYS A 269 13.12 -10.36 -2.04
N CYS A 270 11.93 -10.45 -1.44
CA CYS A 270 10.72 -9.81 -1.96
C CYS A 270 10.83 -8.28 -1.96
N CYS A 271 11.36 -7.69 -0.89
CA CYS A 271 11.58 -6.26 -0.78
C CYS A 271 12.54 -5.77 -1.87
N MET A 272 13.64 -6.48 -2.12
CA MET A 272 14.62 -6.06 -3.12
C MET A 272 14.07 -6.19 -4.56
N LEU A 273 13.40 -7.30 -4.90
CA LEU A 273 12.77 -7.44 -6.22
C LEU A 273 11.73 -6.34 -6.45
N THR A 274 10.94 -6.03 -5.42
CA THR A 274 9.97 -4.93 -5.47
C THR A 274 10.67 -3.58 -5.67
N ALA A 275 11.78 -3.34 -4.96
CA ALA A 275 12.57 -2.12 -5.11
C ALA A 275 13.11 -1.97 -6.54
N LEU A 276 13.71 -3.01 -7.12
CA LEU A 276 14.24 -3.00 -8.48
C LEU A 276 13.15 -2.67 -9.51
N ILE A 277 12.00 -3.35 -9.44
CA ILE A 277 10.87 -3.13 -10.36
C ILE A 277 10.33 -1.70 -10.23
N ARG A 278 10.24 -1.18 -9.00
CA ARG A 278 9.68 0.15 -8.77
C ARG A 278 10.66 1.27 -9.10
N MET A 279 11.94 1.07 -8.84
CA MET A 279 12.98 2.05 -9.09
C MET A 279 13.34 2.16 -10.57
N ASP A 280 13.07 1.12 -11.38
CA ASP A 280 13.19 1.18 -12.84
C ASP A 280 12.37 2.33 -13.46
N ARG A 281 11.23 2.67 -12.85
CA ARG A 281 10.42 3.85 -13.24
C ARG A 281 11.19 5.18 -13.10
N PHE A 282 12.17 5.24 -12.21
CA PHE A 282 12.95 6.45 -11.89
C PHE A 282 14.40 6.35 -12.39
N CYS A 283 14.86 5.15 -12.75
CA CYS A 283 16.21 4.82 -13.14
C CYS A 283 16.12 3.97 -14.42
N ASP A 284 16.21 4.61 -15.58
CA ASP A 284 16.05 3.93 -16.87
C ASP A 284 16.96 2.70 -16.98
N ASN A 285 16.36 1.55 -17.32
CA ASN A 285 17.02 0.26 -17.49
C ASN A 285 17.60 -0.38 -16.22
N LEU A 286 17.29 0.12 -15.01
CA LEU A 286 17.75 -0.49 -13.77
C LEU A 286 17.38 -1.98 -13.67
N LEU A 287 16.13 -2.34 -13.99
CA LEU A 287 15.67 -3.72 -13.95
C LEU A 287 16.36 -4.53 -15.06
N TYR A 288 16.48 -3.96 -16.25
CA TYR A 288 17.16 -4.60 -17.38
C TYR A 288 18.64 -4.89 -17.05
N ASP A 289 19.34 -3.94 -16.46
CA ASP A 289 20.74 -4.08 -16.05
C ASP A 289 20.90 -5.05 -14.88
N ALA A 290 19.96 -5.06 -13.92
CA ALA A 290 19.94 -6.03 -12.83
C ALA A 290 19.65 -7.47 -13.31
N VAL A 291 18.88 -7.63 -14.38
CA VAL A 291 18.70 -8.93 -15.05
C VAL A 291 19.99 -9.32 -15.78
N ARG A 292 20.55 -8.39 -16.55
CA ARG A 292 21.77 -8.62 -17.35
C ARG A 292 23.00 -8.93 -16.48
N SER A 293 23.11 -8.33 -15.31
CA SER A 293 24.20 -8.57 -14.36
C SER A 293 24.05 -9.87 -13.56
N GLY A 294 22.92 -10.57 -13.68
CA GLY A 294 22.63 -11.77 -12.89
C GLY A 294 22.12 -11.49 -11.48
N LEU A 295 22.01 -10.22 -11.06
CA LEU A 295 21.51 -9.84 -9.74
C LEU A 295 20.10 -10.39 -9.48
N VAL A 296 19.17 -10.22 -10.43
CA VAL A 296 17.80 -10.76 -10.29
C VAL A 296 17.82 -12.29 -10.18
N ALA A 297 18.69 -12.97 -10.93
CA ALA A 297 18.82 -14.42 -10.87
C ALA A 297 19.32 -14.90 -9.50
N MET A 298 20.32 -14.21 -8.91
CA MET A 298 20.83 -14.52 -7.57
C MET A 298 19.73 -14.37 -6.50
N ILE A 299 18.95 -13.29 -6.56
CA ILE A 299 17.85 -13.04 -5.61
C ILE A 299 16.77 -14.11 -5.75
N LEU A 300 16.37 -14.46 -6.98
CA LEU A 300 15.38 -15.50 -7.24
C LEU A 300 15.87 -16.89 -6.80
N GLN A 301 17.16 -17.19 -6.98
CA GLN A 301 17.76 -18.44 -6.54
C GLN A 301 17.73 -18.55 -5.00
N ARG A 302 18.11 -17.48 -4.29
CA ARG A 302 18.00 -17.44 -2.83
C ARG A 302 16.56 -17.59 -2.37
N PHE A 303 15.64 -16.86 -2.99
CA PHE A 303 14.22 -16.95 -2.68
C PHE A 303 13.70 -18.37 -2.86
N SER A 304 14.07 -19.04 -3.96
CA SER A 304 13.74 -20.44 -4.22
C SER A 304 14.29 -21.40 -3.16
N GLN A 305 15.56 -21.24 -2.74
CA GLN A 305 16.15 -22.07 -1.67
C GLN A 305 15.36 -21.93 -0.37
N LEU A 306 14.92 -20.71 -0.07
CA LEU A 306 14.14 -20.44 1.13
C LEU A 306 12.73 -21.01 1.07
N LEU A 307 12.16 -21.35 -0.09
CA LEU A 307 10.80 -21.93 -0.22
C LEU A 307 10.73 -23.44 0.07
N VAL A 308 11.87 -24.14 0.08
CA VAL A 308 11.97 -25.62 0.21
C VAL A 308 12.07 -26.07 1.69
N VAL A 309 11.99 -25.14 2.65
CA VAL A 309 11.99 -25.37 4.10
C VAL A 309 10.63 -25.00 4.68
#